data_AF-A0A7C6CN82-F1
#
_entry.id   AF-A0A7C6CN82-F1
#
_cell.length_a   1.000
_cell.length_b   1.000
_cell.length_c   1.000
_cell.angle_alpha   90.00
_cell.angle_beta   90.00
_cell.angle_gamma   90.00
#
_symmetry.space_group_name_H-M   'P 1'
#
loop_
_entity.id
_entity.type
_entity.pdbx_description
1 polymer ?
#
loop_
_entity_poly.entity_id
_entity_poly.type
_entity_poly.pdbx_seq_one_letter_code
_entity_poly.pdbx_strand_id
1 'polypeptide(L)'
;MSNSSCSIVRDLLPLYDDKALSPKTAEVVKNHLDKCPECRDYLAHIHHVVRAMQNQNARNNYRYSEVVRRIRRNFFVELAVGAAVFSFACAALIKLASRE
;
A
#
# COMPACT_ATOMS: atom_id res chain seq x y z
N MET A 1 13.52 -10.25 35.23
CA MET A 1 12.44 -11.14 35.70
C MET A 1 11.98 -12.00 34.51
N SER A 2 11.98 -13.33 34.68
CA SER A 2 11.47 -14.39 33.78
C SER A 2 11.41 -14.10 32.26
N ASN A 3 12.50 -14.45 31.56
CA ASN A 3 12.63 -14.38 30.09
C ASN A 3 11.51 -15.14 29.35
N SER A 4 11.02 -16.26 29.91
CA SER A 4 9.92 -17.05 29.35
C SER A 4 8.58 -16.31 29.31
N SER A 5 8.22 -15.57 30.36
CA SER A 5 6.96 -14.82 30.39
C SER A 5 6.92 -13.67 29.38
N CYS A 6 8.07 -13.06 29.11
CA CYS A 6 8.18 -11.98 28.14
C CYS A 6 7.96 -12.49 26.71
N SER A 7 8.48 -13.68 26.36
CA SER A 7 8.26 -14.27 25.03
C SER A 7 6.78 -14.44 24.70
N ILE A 8 6.02 -15.07 25.62
CA ILE A 8 4.58 -15.26 25.47
C ILE A 8 3.85 -13.93 25.35
N VAL A 9 4.20 -12.94 26.18
CA VAL A 9 3.57 -11.62 26.10
C VAL A 9 3.87 -10.97 24.75
N ARG A 10 5.11 -11.00 24.27
CA ARG A 10 5.50 -10.43 22.98
C ARG A 10 4.76 -11.06 21.81
N ASP A 11 4.55 -12.38 21.83
CA ASP A 11 3.75 -13.08 20.81
C ASP A 11 2.28 -12.65 20.81
N LEU A 12 1.75 -12.27 21.99
CA LEU A 12 0.38 -11.79 22.15
C LEU A 12 0.22 -10.29 21.94
N LEU A 13 1.30 -9.50 21.91
CA LEU A 13 1.22 -8.05 21.79
C LEU A 13 0.52 -7.55 20.52
N PRO A 14 0.72 -8.16 19.33
CA PRO A 14 -0.05 -7.77 18.14
C PRO A 14 -1.57 -7.91 18.37
N LEU A 15 -1.99 -9.03 18.95
CA LEU A 15 -3.41 -9.28 19.24
C LEU A 15 -3.95 -8.39 20.37
N TYR A 16 -3.10 -8.04 21.34
CA TYR A 16 -3.44 -7.11 22.41
C TYR A 16 -3.69 -5.71 21.85
N ASP A 17 -2.82 -5.24 20.95
CA ASP A 17 -2.93 -3.94 20.30
C ASP A 17 -4.19 -3.84 19.43
N ASP A 18 -4.49 -4.91 18.68
CA ASP A 18 -5.70 -5.05 17.86
C ASP A 18 -6.98 -5.28 18.70
N LYS A 19 -6.87 -5.31 20.03
CA LYS A 19 -7.98 -5.59 20.98
C LYS A 19 -8.71 -6.90 20.67
N ALA A 20 -7.99 -7.88 20.12
CA ALA A 20 -8.52 -9.18 19.68
C ALA A 20 -8.38 -10.28 20.75
N LEU A 21 -7.77 -9.98 21.89
CA LEU A 21 -7.65 -10.91 23.01
C LEU A 21 -8.94 -11.00 23.83
N SER A 22 -9.17 -12.15 24.45
CA SER A 22 -10.22 -12.28 25.47
C SER A 22 -9.94 -11.30 26.64
N PRO A 23 -10.96 -10.80 27.35
CA PRO A 23 -10.76 -9.85 28.45
C PRO A 23 -9.80 -10.38 29.52
N LYS A 24 -9.91 -11.66 29.85
CA LYS A 24 -9.03 -12.34 30.82
C LYS A 24 -7.58 -12.36 30.37
N THR A 25 -7.32 -12.65 29.10
CA THR A 25 -5.97 -12.66 28.53
C THR A 25 -5.40 -11.24 28.43
N ALA A 26 -6.23 -10.27 28.04
CA ALA A 26 -5.84 -8.86 27.94
C ALA A 26 -5.41 -8.29 29.29
N GLU A 27 -6.09 -8.66 30.38
CA GLU A 27 -5.72 -8.25 31.74
C GLU A 27 -4.34 -8.79 32.14
N VAL A 28 -4.03 -10.05 31.80
CA VAL A 28 -2.70 -10.65 32.06
C VAL A 28 -1.60 -9.89 31.32
N VAL A 29 -1.82 -9.59 30.04
CA VAL A 29 -0.86 -8.82 29.22
C VAL A 29 -0.68 -7.40 29.78
N LYS A 30 -1.78 -6.73 30.13
CA LYS A 30 -1.74 -5.38 30.73
C LYS A 30 -0.94 -5.37 32.03
N ASN A 31 -1.23 -6.29 32.95
CA ASN A 31 -0.52 -6.40 34.22
C ASN A 31 0.99 -6.66 34.04
N HIS A 32 1.37 -7.37 32.96
CA HIS A 32 2.79 -7.56 32.61
C HIS A 32 3.39 -6.27 32.06
N LEU A 33 2.71 -5.59 31.14
CA LEU A 33 3.16 -4.31 30.57
C LEU A 33 3.36 -3.23 31.64
N ASP A 34 2.55 -3.21 32.70
CA ASP A 34 2.73 -2.26 33.83
C ASP A 34 4.05 -2.49 34.58
N LYS A 35 4.53 -3.73 34.63
CA LYS A 35 5.71 -4.14 35.42
C LYS A 35 6.98 -4.33 34.57
N CYS A 36 6.85 -4.51 33.26
CA CYS A 36 7.96 -4.89 32.38
C CYS A 36 8.25 -3.79 31.34
N PRO A 37 9.30 -2.96 31.54
CA PRO A 37 9.68 -1.92 30.58
C PRO A 37 10.08 -2.49 29.21
N GLU A 38 10.79 -3.61 29.17
CA GLU A 38 11.23 -4.22 27.90
C GLU A 38 10.05 -4.59 26.97
N CYS A 39 8.94 -5.06 27.54
CA CYS A 39 7.77 -5.40 26.74
C CYS A 39 7.00 -4.15 26.29
N ARG A 40 7.04 -3.05 27.05
CA ARG A 40 6.51 -1.75 26.61
C ARG A 40 7.33 -1.18 25.45
N ASP A 41 8.65 -1.25 25.54
CA ASP A 41 9.55 -0.78 24.48
C ASP A 41 9.36 -1.61 23.20
N TYR A 42 9.19 -2.92 23.34
CA TYR A 42 8.89 -3.79 22.21
C TYR A 42 7.55 -3.44 21.54
N LEU A 43 6.50 -3.17 22.32
CA LEU A 43 5.21 -2.72 21.78
C LEU A 43 5.36 -1.40 21.00
N ALA A 44 6.08 -0.43 21.56
CA ALA A 44 6.36 0.84 20.89
C ALA A 44 7.17 0.64 19.58
N HIS A 45 8.10 -0.31 19.56
CA HIS A 45 8.85 -0.66 18.36
C HIS A 45 7.94 -1.24 17.26
N ILE A 46 7.03 -2.16 17.60
CA ILE A 46 6.03 -2.68 16.67
C ILE A 46 5.24 -1.54 16.03
N HIS A 47 4.73 -0.60 16.83
CA HIS A 47 3.98 0.57 16.34
C HIS A 47 4.78 1.42 15.37
N HIS A 48 6.05 1.67 15.68
CA HIS A 48 6.94 2.42 14.83
C HIS A 48 7.14 1.74 13.47
N VAL A 49 7.39 0.43 13.47
CA VAL A 49 7.58 -0.35 12.24
C VAL A 49 6.31 -0.36 11.39
N VAL A 50 5.14 -0.61 11.98
CA VAL A 50 3.85 -0.60 11.29
C VAL A 50 3.59 0.76 10.65
N ARG A 51 3.80 1.87 11.39
CA ARG A 51 3.64 3.23 10.85
C ARG A 51 4.62 3.50 9.71
N ALA A 52 5.87 3.07 9.82
CA ALA A 52 6.86 3.24 8.76
C ALA A 52 6.43 2.50 7.47
N MET A 53 5.91 1.27 7.59
CA MET A 53 5.38 0.50 6.47
C MET A 53 4.15 1.16 5.84
N GLN A 54 3.21 1.67 6.63
CA GLN A 54 2.04 2.40 6.14
C GLN A 54 2.45 3.66 5.36
N ASN A 55 3.41 4.43 5.86
CA ASN A 55 3.95 5.59 5.17
C ASN A 55 4.64 5.22 3.86
N GLN A 56 5.37 4.12 3.83
CA GLN A 56 5.99 3.61 2.62
C GLN A 56 4.95 3.19 1.58
N ASN A 57 3.89 2.50 1.99
CA ASN A 57 2.78 2.12 1.12
C ASN A 57 2.06 3.35 0.54
N ALA A 58 1.79 4.36 1.36
CA ALA A 58 1.20 5.62 0.90
C ALA A 58 2.08 6.31 -0.15
N ARG A 59 3.40 6.39 0.08
CA ARG A 59 4.37 6.93 -0.89
C ARG A 59 4.41 6.13 -2.20
N ASN A 60 4.41 4.81 -2.10
CA ASN A 60 4.42 3.93 -3.27
C ASN A 60 3.14 4.05 -4.10
N ASN A 61 1.98 4.15 -3.46
CA ASN A 61 0.70 4.31 -4.14
C ASN A 61 0.64 5.63 -4.93
N TYR A 62 1.12 6.72 -4.34
CA TYR A 62 1.26 8.00 -5.04
C TYR A 62 2.16 7.86 -6.28
N ARG A 63 3.34 7.25 -6.13
CA ARG A 63 4.29 7.02 -7.23
C ARG A 63 3.70 6.16 -8.36
N TYR A 64 2.94 5.12 -8.02
CA TYR A 64 2.26 4.28 -9.02
C TYR A 64 1.24 5.09 -9.83
N SER A 65 0.42 5.91 -9.16
CA SER A 65 -0.60 6.73 -9.83
C SER A 65 0.00 7.73 -10.82
N GLU A 66 1.15 8.33 -10.51
CA GLU A 66 1.85 9.26 -11.40
C GLU A 66 2.39 8.56 -12.66
N VAL A 67 2.97 7.37 -12.48
CA VAL A 67 3.49 6.55 -13.59
C VAL A 67 2.34 6.12 -14.50
N VAL A 68 1.25 5.59 -13.95
CA VAL A 68 0.07 5.19 -14.73
C VAL A 68 -0.55 6.39 -15.45
N ARG A 69 -0.65 7.55 -14.80
CA ARG A 69 -1.16 8.78 -15.44
C ARG A 69 -0.30 9.19 -16.63
N ARG A 70 1.02 9.09 -16.51
CA ARG A 70 1.96 9.41 -17.58
C ARG A 70 1.82 8.44 -18.75
N ILE A 71 1.80 7.14 -18.47
CA ILE A 71 1.64 6.10 -19.49
C ILE A 71 0.31 6.27 -20.22
N ARG A 72 -0.78 6.42 -19.47
CA ARG A 72 -2.13 6.62 -20.03
C ARG A 72 -2.17 7.85 -20.95
N ARG A 73 -1.63 9.00 -20.50
CA ARG A 73 -1.61 10.22 -21.32
C ARG A 73 -0.84 10.03 -22.62
N ASN A 74 0.36 9.46 -22.56
CA ASN A 74 1.16 9.24 -23.78
C ASN A 74 0.47 8.27 -24.74
N PHE A 75 -0.13 7.19 -24.21
CA PHE A 75 -0.88 6.22 -24.99
C PHE A 75 -2.09 6.85 -25.70
N PHE A 76 -2.87 7.69 -25.01
CA PHE A 76 -4.00 8.40 -25.63
C PHE A 76 -3.56 9.37 -26.72
N VAL A 77 -2.45 10.09 -26.52
CA VAL A 77 -1.90 11.02 -27.52
C VAL A 77 -1.45 10.25 -28.76
N GLU A 78 -0.72 9.15 -28.58
CA GLU A 78 -0.23 8.31 -29.68
C GLU A 78 -1.39 7.70 -30.49
N LEU A 79 -2.42 7.20 -29.80
CA LEU A 79 -3.63 6.66 -30.44
C LEU A 79 -4.40 7.75 -31.20
N ALA A 80 -4.54 8.95 -30.65
CA ALA A 80 -5.22 10.05 -31.31
C ALA A 80 -4.50 10.50 -32.60
N VAL A 81 -3.17 10.59 -32.57
CA VAL A 81 -2.35 10.93 -33.75
C VAL A 81 -2.47 9.83 -34.81
N GLY A 82 -2.36 8.55 -34.41
CA GLY A 82 -2.53 7.42 -35.32
C GLY A 82 -3.90 7.42 -36.01
N ALA A 83 -4.98 7.65 -35.25
CA ALA A 83 -6.34 7.73 -35.79
C ALA A 83 -6.53 8.88 -36.79
N ALA A 84 -5.93 10.04 -36.52
CA ALA A 84 -6.00 11.20 -37.41
C ALA A 84 -5.28 10.94 -38.75
N VAL A 85 -4.07 10.36 -38.71
CA VAL A 85 -3.31 9.99 -39.92
C VAL A 85 -4.05 8.94 -40.73
N PHE A 86 -4.59 7.91 -40.06
CA PHE A 86 -5.35 6.86 -40.71
C PHE A 86 -6.60 7.41 -41.43
N SER A 87 -7.33 8.30 -40.74
CA SER A 87 -8.52 8.94 -41.31
C SER A 87 -8.19 9.80 -42.53
N PHE A 88 -7.08 10.54 -42.49
CA PHE A 88 -6.61 11.35 -43.63
C PHE A 88 -6.21 10.48 -44.83
N ALA A 89 -5.48 9.38 -44.59
CA ALA A 89 -5.10 8.44 -45.64
C ALA A 89 -6.33 7.80 -46.31
N CYS A 90 -7.32 7.36 -45.52
CA CYS A 90 -8.57 6.82 -46.05
C CYS A 90 -9.32 7.85 -46.91
N ALA A 91 -9.41 9.11 -46.47
CA ALA A 91 -10.08 10.16 -47.24
C ALA A 91 -9.37 10.43 -48.60
N ALA A 92 -8.03 10.43 -48.61
CA ALA A 92 -7.26 10.60 -49.84
C ALA A 92 -7.47 9.43 -50.82
N LEU A 93 -7.49 8.19 -50.33
CA LEU A 93 -7.75 7.01 -51.14
C LEU A 93 -9.16 7.03 -51.76
N ILE A 94 -10.18 7.39 -50.98
CA ILE A 94 -11.56 7.53 -51.49
C ILE A 94 -11.62 8.61 -52.58
N LYS A 95 -10.93 9.74 -52.39
CA LYS A 95 -10.89 10.81 -53.39
C LYS A 95 -10.21 10.37 -54.69
N LEU A 96 -9.14 9.58 -54.61
CA LEU A 96 -8.47 9.01 -55.78
C LEU A 96 -9.39 8.02 -56.51
N ALA A 97 -10.05 7.13 -55.76
CA ALA A 97 -10.97 6.13 -56.31
C ALA A 97 -12.22 6.73 -56.97
N SER A 98 -12.62 7.94 -56.55
CA SER A 98 -13.77 8.66 -57.14
C SER A 98 -13.43 9.48 -58.39
N ARG A 99 -12.15 9.55 -58.79
CA ARG A 99 -11.66 10.38 -59.91
C ARG A 99 -11.47 9.60 -61.21
N GLU A 100 -11.47 8.28 -61.12
CA GLU A 100 -11.47 7.31 -62.24
C GLU A 100 -12.91 6.97 -62.68
#